data_AF-A0A1B7W7Q3-F1
#
_entry.id   AF-A0A1B7W7Q3-F1
#
_cell.length_a   1.000
_cell.length_b   1.000
_cell.length_c   1.000
_cell.angle_alpha   90.00
_cell.angle_beta   90.00
_cell.angle_gamma   90.00
#
_symmetry.space_group_name_H-M   'P 1'
#
loop_
_entity.id
_entity.type
_entity.pdbx_description
1 polymer ?
#
loop_
_entity_poly.entity_id
_entity_poly.type
_entity_poly.pdbx_seq_one_letter_code
_entity_poly.pdbx_strand_id
1 'polypeptide(L)'
;MNMIDSHQLIINLSIIFSQPTGISNYAKNLFPYLKSLNPTLLTAEKYPNYNCYSVPNNLTPADGTKGHLNRLLWTQFQLPKIYQKLKSQLLFSPIPEAPLYTNCRFIVMSHDMIPLRFPKRFSPLTPYHLYYVPQVLNQAQHIICNSHATAKDL
;
A
#
# COMPACT_ATOMS: atom_id res chain seq x y z
N MET A 1 15.94 19.52 -25.83
CA MET A 1 16.23 18.40 -24.91
C MET A 1 14.91 18.06 -24.23
N ASN A 2 14.18 17.06 -24.73
CA ASN A 2 12.80 16.82 -24.32
C ASN A 2 12.74 16.40 -22.84
N MET A 3 11.98 17.15 -22.05
CA MET A 3 11.58 16.72 -20.72
C MET A 3 10.75 15.44 -20.89
N ILE A 4 11.31 14.31 -20.50
CA ILE A 4 10.51 13.12 -20.22
C ILE A 4 9.56 13.57 -19.11
N ASP A 5 8.27 13.69 -19.41
CA ASP A 5 7.23 13.82 -18.40
C ASP A 5 7.41 12.65 -17.44
N SER A 6 8.06 12.92 -16.30
CA SER A 6 8.29 11.92 -15.28
C SER A 6 6.95 11.63 -14.65
N HIS A 7 6.26 10.60 -15.14
CA HIS A 7 5.10 10.03 -14.48
C HIS A 7 5.53 9.60 -13.07
N GLN A 8 5.29 10.46 -12.08
CA GLN A 8 5.87 10.30 -10.75
C GLN A 8 5.12 9.18 -10.02
N LEU A 9 5.76 8.01 -9.96
CA LEU A 9 5.32 6.85 -9.21
C LEU A 9 5.62 7.08 -7.73
N ILE A 10 4.62 6.84 -6.88
CA ILE A 10 4.81 6.78 -5.43
C ILE A 10 4.55 5.36 -4.93
N ILE A 11 5.41 4.88 -4.02
CA ILE A 11 5.27 3.55 -3.42
C ILE A 11 4.92 3.72 -1.94
N ASN A 12 3.74 3.25 -1.54
CA ASN A 12 3.28 3.31 -0.16
C ASN A 12 3.97 2.23 0.69
N LEU A 13 5.00 2.61 1.43
CA LEU A 13 5.74 1.74 2.36
C LEU A 13 5.40 2.05 3.82
N SER A 14 4.26 2.68 4.10
CA SER A 14 3.81 3.00 5.48
C SER A 14 3.58 1.79 6.37
N ILE A 15 3.43 0.60 5.77
CA ILE A 15 3.32 -0.68 6.49
C ILE A 15 4.67 -1.20 7.01
N ILE A 16 5.79 -0.72 6.45
CA ILE A 16 7.12 -1.20 6.81
C ILE A 16 7.52 -0.70 8.20
N PHE A 17 8.09 -1.60 8.98
CA PHE A 17 8.63 -1.34 10.32
C PHE A 17 9.82 -2.25 10.62
N SER A 18 10.39 -2.11 11.83
CA SER A 18 11.63 -2.77 12.24
C SER A 18 11.53 -4.29 12.31
N GLN A 19 10.35 -4.87 12.56
CA GLN A 19 10.21 -6.32 12.60
C GLN A 19 9.90 -6.91 11.22
N PRO A 20 10.50 -8.06 10.86
CA PRO A 20 10.21 -8.73 9.61
C PRO A 20 8.79 -9.34 9.66
N THR A 21 7.99 -9.03 8.64
CA THR A 21 6.74 -9.72 8.33
C THR A 21 6.78 -10.18 6.88
N GLY A 22 5.92 -11.13 6.48
CA GLY A 22 5.84 -11.55 5.08
C GLY A 22 5.62 -10.37 4.12
N ILE A 23 4.71 -9.47 4.47
CA ILE A 23 4.40 -8.26 3.70
C ILE A 23 5.58 -7.28 3.70
N SER A 24 6.18 -7.01 4.86
CA SER A 24 7.35 -6.11 4.97
C SER A 24 8.52 -6.64 4.15
N ASN A 25 8.79 -7.94 4.21
CA ASN A 25 9.86 -8.60 3.46
C ASN A 25 9.59 -8.55 1.96
N TYR A 26 8.35 -8.84 1.53
CA TYR A 26 7.95 -8.69 0.13
C TYR A 26 8.23 -7.27 -0.37
N ALA A 27 7.74 -6.26 0.34
CA ALA A 27 7.90 -4.86 -0.06
C ALA A 27 9.39 -4.45 -0.10
N LYS A 28 10.19 -4.80 0.92
CA LYS A 28 11.64 -4.48 1.00
C LYS A 28 12.44 -5.12 -0.13
N ASN A 29 12.06 -6.32 -0.56
CA ASN A 29 12.74 -7.00 -1.66
C ASN A 29 12.24 -6.56 -3.04
N LEU A 30 11.02 -6.02 -3.15
CA LEU A 30 10.43 -5.62 -4.43
C LEU A 30 10.90 -4.23 -4.90
N PHE A 31 10.79 -3.20 -4.04
CA PHE A 31 11.02 -1.82 -4.49
C PHE A 31 12.42 -1.58 -5.08
N PRO A 32 13.50 -2.30 -4.69
CA PRO A 32 14.80 -2.13 -5.33
C PRO A 32 14.82 -2.41 -6.83
N TYR A 33 14.01 -3.37 -7.28
CA TYR A 33 13.87 -3.69 -8.70
C TYR A 33 13.00 -2.67 -9.46
N LEU A 34 12.30 -1.80 -8.75
CA LEU A 34 11.50 -0.71 -9.33
C LEU A 34 12.28 0.61 -9.43
N LYS A 35 13.58 0.62 -9.09
CA LYS A 35 14.41 1.84 -9.07
C LYS A 35 14.46 2.56 -10.42
N SER A 36 14.44 1.82 -11.54
CA SER A 36 14.44 2.41 -12.89
C SER A 36 13.22 3.28 -13.20
N LEU A 37 12.13 3.10 -12.45
CA LEU A 37 10.91 3.92 -12.54
C LEU A 37 11.02 5.24 -11.73
N ASN A 38 12.16 5.48 -11.08
CA ASN A 38 12.42 6.65 -10.23
C ASN A 38 11.31 6.93 -9.19
N PRO A 39 10.88 5.93 -8.39
CA PRO A 39 9.77 6.11 -7.47
C PRO A 39 10.13 7.01 -6.29
N THR A 40 9.12 7.69 -5.74
CA THR A 40 9.19 8.29 -4.41
C THR A 40 8.60 7.32 -3.38
N LEU A 41 9.40 6.96 -2.38
CA LEU A 41 9.01 6.02 -1.34
C LEU A 41 8.32 6.77 -0.20
N LEU A 42 7.09 6.40 0.14
CA LEU A 42 6.39 6.92 1.32
C LEU A 42 6.74 6.02 2.51
N THR A 43 7.67 6.44 3.36
CA THR A 43 8.26 5.56 4.38
C THR A 43 8.70 6.33 5.63
N ALA A 44 8.68 5.64 6.79
CA ALA A 44 9.24 6.14 8.04
C ALA A 44 10.76 5.85 8.13
N GLU A 45 11.27 4.92 7.32
CA GLU A 45 12.70 4.58 7.22
C GLU A 45 13.41 5.47 6.19
N LYS A 46 14.74 5.56 6.26
CA LYS A 46 15.55 6.27 5.25
C LYS A 46 16.19 5.27 4.30
N TYR A 47 16.07 5.52 2.99
CA TYR A 47 16.75 4.76 1.95
C TYR A 47 17.65 5.71 1.13
N PRO A 48 18.98 5.73 1.35
CA PRO A 48 19.89 6.74 0.80
C PRO A 48 19.86 6.89 -0.73
N ASN A 49 19.49 5.84 -1.45
CA ASN A 49 19.48 5.79 -2.91
C ASN A 49 18.10 6.08 -3.53
N TYR A 50 17.16 6.61 -2.75
CA TYR A 50 15.78 6.85 -3.16
C TYR A 50 15.30 8.22 -2.71
N ASN A 51 14.32 8.76 -3.44
CA ASN A 51 13.54 9.89 -2.94
C ASN A 51 12.56 9.37 -1.88
N CYS A 52 12.69 9.84 -0.64
CA CYS A 52 11.82 9.45 0.46
C CYS A 52 10.91 10.60 0.89
N TYR A 53 9.62 10.35 0.95
CA TYR A 53 8.64 11.19 1.64
C TYR A 53 8.37 10.58 3.01
N SER A 54 8.64 11.34 4.07
CA SER A 54 8.45 10.87 5.45
C SER A 54 6.98 10.65 5.77
N VAL A 55 6.65 9.50 6.36
CA VAL A 55 5.31 9.18 6.88
C VAL A 55 5.36 8.90 8.38
N PRO A 56 4.23 9.02 9.11
CA PRO A 56 4.19 8.70 10.54
C PRO A 56 4.65 7.26 10.82
N ASN A 57 5.35 7.06 11.94
CA ASN A 57 5.86 5.75 12.35
C ASN A 57 4.85 4.91 13.14
N ASN A 58 3.67 5.45 13.45
CA ASN A 58 2.61 4.83 14.25
C ASN A 58 1.49 4.18 13.39
N LEU A 59 1.84 3.80 12.16
CA LEU A 59 0.94 3.18 11.17
C LEU A 59 1.18 1.67 11.03
N THR A 60 2.08 1.12 11.84
CA THR A 60 2.70 -0.17 11.57
C THR A 60 1.96 -1.31 12.28
N PRO A 61 2.14 -2.57 11.85
CA PRO A 61 1.63 -3.72 12.60
C PRO A 61 2.12 -3.80 14.05
N ALA A 62 3.27 -3.22 14.39
CA ALA A 62 3.77 -3.17 15.77
C ALA A 62 2.83 -2.41 16.72
N ASP A 63 2.06 -1.46 16.18
CA ASP A 63 1.07 -0.68 16.94
C ASP A 63 -0.30 -1.39 17.05
N GLY A 64 -0.37 -2.67 16.63
CA GLY A 64 -1.54 -3.52 16.71
C GLY A 64 -2.77 -2.96 15.98
N THR A 65 -3.96 -3.17 16.56
CA THR A 65 -5.22 -2.68 15.98
C THR A 65 -5.27 -1.16 15.86
N LYS A 66 -4.62 -0.43 16.77
CA LYS A 66 -4.54 1.04 16.70
C LYS A 66 -3.70 1.48 15.49
N GLY A 67 -2.56 0.83 15.26
CA GLY A 67 -1.73 1.04 14.07
C GLY A 67 -2.49 0.81 12.78
N HIS A 68 -3.22 -0.31 12.70
CA HIS A 68 -4.04 -0.62 11.55
C HIS A 68 -5.09 0.48 11.30
N LEU A 69 -5.85 0.89 12.31
CA LEU A 69 -6.85 1.95 12.17
C LEU A 69 -6.20 3.28 11.75
N ASN A 70 -5.10 3.67 12.39
CA ASN A 70 -4.35 4.88 12.03
C ASN A 70 -3.89 4.85 10.57
N ARG A 71 -3.43 3.69 10.09
CA ARG A 71 -3.01 3.51 8.70
C ARG A 71 -4.17 3.64 7.72
N LEU A 72 -5.35 3.09 8.03
CA LEU A 72 -6.55 3.28 7.20
C LEU A 72 -6.96 4.75 7.15
N LEU A 73 -6.98 5.45 8.29
CA LEU A 73 -7.30 6.88 8.35
C LEU A 73 -6.28 7.73 7.59
N TRP A 74 -5.00 7.46 7.77
CA TRP A 74 -3.92 8.14 7.06
C TRP A 74 -4.00 7.89 5.54
N THR A 75 -4.23 6.64 5.15
CA THR A 75 -4.41 6.23 3.74
C THR A 75 -5.62 6.93 3.13
N GLN A 76 -6.72 7.09 3.85
CA GLN A 76 -7.91 7.75 3.32
C GLN A 76 -7.76 9.27 3.21
N PHE A 77 -7.17 9.94 4.21
CA PHE A 77 -7.24 11.40 4.33
C PHE A 77 -5.94 12.16 4.03
N GLN A 78 -4.78 11.52 4.21
CA GLN A 78 -3.48 12.17 4.00
C GLN A 78 -2.83 11.75 2.68
N LEU A 79 -2.92 10.47 2.33
CA LEU A 79 -2.30 9.95 1.12
C LEU A 79 -2.80 10.64 -0.17
N PRO A 80 -4.10 11.00 -0.35
CA PRO A 80 -4.53 11.78 -1.51
C PRO A 80 -3.89 13.16 -1.60
N LYS A 81 -3.70 13.82 -0.45
CA LYS A 81 -3.06 15.14 -0.38
C LYS A 81 -1.59 15.05 -0.77
N ILE A 82 -0.91 14.00 -0.31
CA ILE A 82 0.49 13.71 -0.66
C ILE A 82 0.59 13.41 -2.16
N TYR A 83 -0.30 12.56 -2.70
CA TYR A 83 -0.37 12.24 -4.12
C TYR A 83 -0.50 13.51 -4.99
N GLN A 84 -1.40 14.43 -4.62
CA GLN A 84 -1.57 15.71 -5.31
C GLN A 84 -0.36 16.63 -5.16
N LYS A 85 0.19 16.76 -3.95
CA LYS A 85 1.37 17.60 -3.65
C LYS A 85 2.59 17.16 -4.44
N LEU A 86 2.79 15.84 -4.54
CA LEU A 86 3.88 15.24 -5.31
C LEU A 86 3.55 15.12 -6.80
N LYS A 87 2.43 15.68 -7.28
CA LYS A 87 1.97 15.60 -8.68
C LYS A 87 2.07 14.17 -9.24
N SER A 88 1.77 13.20 -8.38
CA SER A 88 1.94 11.79 -8.69
C SER A 88 0.90 11.35 -9.70
N GLN A 89 1.27 10.35 -10.50
CA GLN A 89 0.39 9.81 -11.54
C GLN A 89 -0.02 8.36 -11.30
N LEU A 90 0.68 7.70 -10.40
CA LEU A 90 0.41 6.34 -9.99
C LEU A 90 0.88 6.11 -8.56
N LEU A 91 0.03 5.49 -7.76
CA LEU A 91 0.33 4.98 -6.43
C LEU A 91 0.45 3.45 -6.51
N PHE A 92 1.54 2.88 -6.01
CA PHE A 92 1.63 1.45 -5.76
C PHE A 92 1.60 1.16 -4.26
N SER A 93 0.73 0.23 -3.84
CA SER A 93 0.63 -0.22 -2.46
C SER A 93 0.90 -1.74 -2.37
N PRO A 94 1.86 -2.20 -1.54
CA PRO A 94 2.19 -3.62 -1.39
C PRO A 94 1.16 -4.40 -0.56
N ILE A 95 0.02 -3.79 -0.26
CA ILE A 95 -1.14 -4.32 0.48
C ILE A 95 -2.43 -3.80 -0.19
N PRO A 96 -3.60 -4.42 0.07
CA PRO A 96 -4.88 -3.97 -0.47
C PRO A 96 -5.42 -2.76 0.33
N GLU A 97 -4.59 -1.73 0.49
CA GLU A 97 -4.95 -0.44 1.11
C GLU A 97 -4.60 0.70 0.16
N ALA A 98 -5.60 1.51 -0.18
CA ALA A 98 -5.48 2.70 -1.01
C ALA A 98 -6.60 3.70 -0.67
N PRO A 99 -6.48 4.98 -1.07
CA PRO A 99 -7.51 5.98 -0.80
C PRO A 99 -8.74 5.74 -1.67
N LEU A 100 -9.89 5.48 -1.04
CA LEU A 100 -11.15 5.18 -1.71
C LEU A 100 -11.85 6.47 -2.14
N TYR A 101 -12.55 6.41 -3.29
CA TYR A 101 -13.36 7.50 -3.83
C TYR A 101 -12.57 8.79 -4.02
N THR A 102 -11.34 8.65 -4.51
CA THR A 102 -10.45 9.78 -4.85
C THR A 102 -9.99 9.68 -6.30
N ASN A 103 -9.44 10.77 -6.83
CA ASN A 103 -8.84 10.77 -8.17
C ASN A 103 -7.44 10.13 -8.22
N CYS A 104 -7.03 9.41 -7.17
CA CYS A 104 -5.75 8.71 -7.16
C CYS A 104 -5.84 7.46 -8.04
N ARG A 105 -4.93 7.32 -9.00
CA ARG A 105 -4.75 6.07 -9.74
C ARG A 105 -3.83 5.17 -8.94
N PHE A 106 -4.25 3.95 -8.65
CA PHE A 106 -3.46 3.04 -7.83
C PHE A 106 -3.43 1.60 -8.31
N ILE A 107 -2.33 0.93 -8.00
CA ILE A 107 -2.12 -0.51 -8.11
C ILE A 107 -1.91 -1.05 -6.70
N VAL A 108 -2.57 -2.15 -6.38
CA VAL A 108 -2.47 -2.79 -5.06
C VAL A 108 -2.01 -4.24 -5.21
N MET A 109 -1.35 -4.74 -4.17
CA MET A 109 -1.02 -6.15 -4.04
C MET A 109 -2.01 -6.82 -3.08
N SER A 110 -2.59 -7.93 -3.50
CA SER A 110 -3.37 -8.84 -2.67
C SER A 110 -2.57 -10.12 -2.40
N HIS A 111 -2.37 -10.45 -1.12
CA HIS A 111 -1.57 -11.63 -0.73
C HIS A 111 -2.42 -12.88 -0.53
N ASP A 112 -3.56 -12.75 0.13
CA ASP A 112 -4.52 -13.84 0.34
C ASP A 112 -5.87 -13.28 0.82
N MET A 113 -6.88 -14.14 0.86
CA MET A 113 -8.19 -13.88 1.45
C MET A 113 -8.48 -14.82 2.63
N ILE A 114 -7.43 -15.25 3.35
CA ILE A 114 -7.54 -16.22 4.47
C ILE A 114 -8.60 -15.81 5.50
N PRO A 115 -8.71 -14.53 5.91
CA PRO A 115 -9.71 -14.13 6.89
C PRO A 115 -11.17 -14.33 6.45
N LEU A 116 -11.44 -14.43 5.14
CA LEU A 116 -12.77 -14.75 4.61
C LEU A 116 -13.06 -16.25 4.65
N ARG A 117 -12.04 -17.10 4.44
CA ARG A 117 -12.16 -18.56 4.52
C ARG A 117 -12.23 -19.07 5.95
N PHE A 118 -11.51 -18.42 6.87
CA PHE A 118 -11.43 -18.80 8.28
C PHE A 118 -11.74 -17.60 9.19
N PRO A 119 -12.99 -17.10 9.17
CA PRO A 119 -13.36 -15.91 9.92
C PRO A 119 -13.25 -16.14 11.43
N LYS A 120 -12.67 -15.17 12.14
CA LYS A 120 -12.62 -15.16 13.61
C LYS A 120 -13.64 -14.14 14.14
N ARG A 121 -14.52 -14.57 15.04
CA ARG A 121 -15.71 -13.83 15.52
C ARG A 121 -15.43 -12.40 16.02
N PHE A 122 -14.25 -12.16 16.59
CA PHE A 122 -13.85 -10.84 17.14
C PHE A 122 -12.59 -10.26 16.47
N SER A 123 -12.18 -10.81 15.34
CA SER A 123 -11.03 -10.27 14.62
C SER A 123 -11.44 -9.04 13.81
N PRO A 124 -10.73 -7.90 13.93
CA PRO A 124 -10.96 -6.74 13.08
C PRO A 124 -10.59 -7.00 11.61
N LEU A 125 -9.85 -8.07 11.33
CA LEU A 125 -9.47 -8.44 9.96
C LEU A 125 -10.64 -8.98 9.15
N THR A 126 -11.62 -9.62 9.79
CA THR A 126 -12.80 -10.15 9.09
C THR A 126 -13.63 -9.03 8.43
N PRO A 127 -14.09 -7.98 9.16
CA PRO A 127 -14.81 -6.87 8.53
C PRO A 127 -13.93 -6.07 7.56
N TYR A 128 -12.62 -5.96 7.83
CA TYR A 128 -11.69 -5.32 6.89
C TYR A 128 -11.67 -6.04 5.53
N HIS A 129 -11.59 -7.38 5.51
CA HIS A 129 -11.64 -8.15 4.26
C HIS A 129 -13.04 -8.22 3.63
N LEU A 130 -14.11 -8.14 4.43
CA LEU A 130 -15.49 -8.18 3.92
C LEU A 130 -15.94 -6.86 3.29
N TYR A 131 -15.51 -5.72 3.85
CA TYR A 131 -16.09 -4.43 3.51
C TYR A 131 -15.08 -3.43 2.94
N TYR A 132 -13.84 -3.40 3.43
CA TYR A 132 -12.85 -2.42 2.96
C TYR A 132 -12.07 -2.92 1.75
N VAL A 133 -11.51 -4.14 1.83
CA VAL A 133 -10.69 -4.71 0.75
C VAL A 133 -11.42 -4.77 -0.59
N PRO A 134 -12.69 -5.23 -0.69
CA PRO A 134 -13.39 -5.28 -1.98
C PRO A 134 -13.57 -3.90 -2.61
N GLN A 135 -13.74 -2.85 -1.80
CA GLN A 135 -13.84 -1.47 -2.29
C GLN A 135 -12.52 -1.00 -2.89
N VAL A 136 -11.39 -1.35 -2.28
CA VAL A 136 -10.07 -1.04 -2.82
C VAL A 136 -9.85 -1.79 -4.14
N LEU A 137 -10.15 -3.08 -4.17
CA LEU A 137 -9.95 -3.91 -5.35
C LEU A 137 -10.79 -3.43 -6.55
N ASN A 138 -12.06 -3.11 -6.33
CA ASN A 138 -12.96 -2.60 -7.37
C ASN A 138 -12.52 -1.25 -7.97
N GLN A 139 -11.73 -0.46 -7.24
CA GLN A 139 -11.27 0.86 -7.67
C GLN A 139 -9.82 0.84 -8.17
N ALA A 140 -9.11 -0.29 -8.05
CA ALA A 140 -7.72 -0.43 -8.47
C ALA A 140 -7.60 -0.45 -10.00
N GLN A 141 -6.54 0.18 -10.51
CA GLN A 141 -6.19 0.10 -11.94
C GLN A 141 -5.72 -1.30 -12.30
N HIS A 142 -4.91 -1.88 -11.42
CA HIS A 142 -4.47 -3.27 -11.50
C HIS A 142 -4.34 -3.85 -10.08
N ILE A 143 -4.59 -5.14 -9.99
CA ILE A 143 -4.39 -5.92 -8.77
C ILE A 143 -3.30 -6.94 -9.07
N ILE A 144 -2.24 -6.92 -8.25
CA ILE A 144 -1.18 -7.92 -8.31
C ILE A 144 -1.50 -9.00 -7.28
N CYS A 145 -1.32 -10.26 -7.66
CA CYS A 145 -1.48 -11.42 -6.80
C CYS A 145 -0.19 -12.23 -6.77
N ASN A 146 0.09 -12.89 -5.63
CA ASN A 146 1.23 -13.79 -5.48
C ASN A 146 0.99 -15.19 -6.09
N SER A 147 -0.25 -15.52 -6.46
CA SER A 147 -0.62 -16.83 -7.00
C SER A 147 -1.92 -16.78 -7.82
N HIS A 148 -2.11 -17.79 -8.66
CA HIS A 148 -3.38 -18.03 -9.38
C HIS A 148 -4.53 -18.34 -8.42
N ALA A 149 -4.25 -18.95 -7.26
CA ALA A 149 -5.26 -19.24 -6.26
C ALA A 149 -5.84 -17.95 -5.67
N THR A 150 -4.97 -17.02 -5.26
CA THR A 150 -5.38 -15.69 -4.79
C THR A 150 -6.15 -14.95 -5.87
N ALA A 151 -5.68 -14.96 -7.12
CA ALA A 151 -6.35 -14.29 -8.23
C ALA A 151 -7.77 -14.83 -8.51
N LYS A 152 -8.02 -16.13 -8.26
CA LYS A 152 -9.34 -16.74 -8.41
C LYS A 152 -10.28 -16.42 -7.24
N ASP A 153 -9.73 -16.09 -6.07
CA ASP A 153 -10.50 -15.70 -4.88
C ASP A 153 -11.02 -14.26 -4.93
N LEU A 154 -10.46 -13.42 -5.82
CA LEU A 154 -10.84 -12.01 -6.03
C LEU A 154 -11.94 -11.88 -7.09
#